data_AF-A0AAF1A3W1-F1
#
_entry.id   AF-A0AAF1A3W1-F1
#
_cell.length_a   1.000
_cell.length_b   1.000
_cell.length_c   1.000
_cell.angle_alpha   90.00
_cell.angle_beta   90.00
_cell.angle_gamma   90.00
#
_symmetry.space_group_name_H-M   'P 1'
#
loop_
_entity.id
_entity.type
_entity.pdbx_description
1 polymer ?
#
loop_
_entity_poly.entity_id
_entity_poly.type
_entity_poly.pdbx_seq_one_letter_code
_entity_poly.pdbx_strand_id
1 'polypeptide(L)'
;MTFEPSASQVQIDARQHAFDNQPDPATLVSREEIRAALLDRHTAATQDKLDAAHVAICGCGGLGSTIAVALTRIGVGHLHLIDFDRVDMTNLNRQQYFLKDLGQYKTEALRSNLRQINPFTDITIDTVKVTDENVPTLFENEDIICEAFDVPENKTMLVNAVLENLPGKKLVSASGMAGFRSSNLVSTRRVSKNFYFCGDGETAPVPGAGLMAPRVGVVACHEANMITRLILGEEDA
;
A
#
# COMPACT_ATOMS: atom_id res chain seq x y z
N MET A 1 15.84 -13.40 12.57
CA MET A 1 16.86 -13.96 11.68
C MET A 1 17.69 -12.80 11.18
N THR A 2 19.01 -12.85 11.35
CA THR A 2 19.94 -11.91 10.71
C THR A 2 19.87 -12.14 9.20
N PHE A 3 19.46 -11.12 8.45
CA PHE A 3 19.50 -11.14 6.99
C PHE A 3 20.97 -11.26 6.56
N GLU A 4 21.42 -12.44 6.15
CA GLU A 4 22.68 -12.58 5.42
C GLU A 4 22.38 -12.37 3.93
N PRO A 5 22.78 -11.23 3.35
CA PRO A 5 22.54 -11.00 1.93
C PRO A 5 23.29 -12.06 1.14
N SER A 6 22.61 -12.76 0.22
CA SER A 6 23.24 -13.65 -0.77
C SER A 6 24.10 -12.91 -1.82
N ALA A 7 24.39 -11.64 -1.58
CA ALA A 7 25.00 -10.70 -2.51
C ALA A 7 26.43 -10.37 -2.09
N SER A 8 27.33 -10.24 -3.07
CA SER A 8 28.69 -9.76 -2.81
C SER A 8 28.67 -8.30 -2.36
N GLN A 9 29.70 -7.87 -1.65
CA GLN A 9 29.84 -6.46 -1.23
C GLN A 9 29.72 -5.50 -2.43
N VAL A 10 30.32 -5.85 -3.58
CA VAL A 10 30.22 -5.08 -4.83
C VAL A 10 28.77 -4.91 -5.28
N GLN A 11 27.94 -5.93 -5.16
CA GLN A 11 26.52 -5.84 -5.52
C GLN A 11 25.74 -4.98 -4.52
N ILE A 12 26.06 -5.07 -3.23
CA ILE A 12 25.45 -4.25 -2.19
C ILE A 12 25.78 -2.77 -2.45
N ASP A 13 27.05 -2.45 -2.66
CA ASP A 13 27.51 -1.08 -2.92
C ASP A 13 26.88 -0.50 -4.20
N ALA A 14 26.78 -1.31 -5.26
CA ALA A 14 26.15 -0.89 -6.52
C ALA A 14 24.65 -0.60 -6.34
N ARG A 15 23.94 -1.41 -5.54
CA ARG A 15 22.51 -1.18 -5.24
C ARG A 15 22.33 0.08 -4.40
N GLN A 16 23.13 0.25 -3.35
CA GLN A 16 23.10 1.45 -2.50
C GLN A 16 23.38 2.71 -3.33
N HIS A 17 24.41 2.68 -4.17
CA HIS A 17 24.71 3.79 -5.08
C HIS A 17 23.53 4.10 -6.02
N ALA A 18 22.88 3.09 -6.59
CA ALA A 18 21.71 3.27 -7.45
C ALA A 18 20.47 3.79 -6.71
N PHE A 19 20.34 3.47 -5.42
CA PHE A 19 19.25 3.94 -4.56
C PHE A 19 19.46 5.41 -4.14
N ASP A 20 20.68 5.77 -3.74
CA ASP A 20 21.00 7.10 -3.21
C ASP A 20 21.09 8.18 -4.29
N ASN A 21 21.52 7.82 -5.50
CA ASN A 21 21.78 8.78 -6.58
C ASN A 21 20.59 8.92 -7.56
N GLN A 22 19.36 8.63 -7.11
CA GLN A 22 18.19 8.94 -7.92
C GLN A 22 18.01 10.46 -8.01
N PRO A 23 17.80 11.04 -9.21
CA PRO A 23 17.52 12.46 -9.33
C PRO A 23 16.22 12.80 -8.61
N ASP A 24 16.14 13.99 -8.01
CA ASP A 24 14.91 14.43 -7.36
C ASP A 24 13.82 14.69 -8.42
N PRO A 25 12.75 13.87 -8.47
CA PRO A 25 11.73 14.00 -9.50
C PRO A 25 10.95 15.31 -9.40
N ALA A 26 10.97 16.01 -8.25
CA ALA A 26 10.40 17.35 -8.11
C ALA A 26 11.10 18.42 -8.98
N THR A 27 12.30 18.13 -9.49
CA THR A 27 13.01 19.00 -10.43
C THR A 27 12.62 18.78 -11.90
N LEU A 28 11.91 17.68 -12.18
CA LEU A 28 11.52 17.28 -13.55
C LEU A 28 10.13 17.79 -13.95
N VAL A 29 9.29 18.14 -12.98
CA VAL A 29 7.89 18.52 -13.17
C VAL A 29 7.42 19.39 -12.00
N SER A 30 6.53 20.34 -12.26
CA SER A 30 5.92 21.19 -11.23
C SER A 30 4.66 20.57 -10.61
N ARG A 31 4.26 21.05 -9.42
CA ARG A 31 3.04 20.59 -8.74
C ARG A 31 1.81 20.91 -9.58
N GLU A 32 1.82 22.07 -10.22
CA GLU A 32 0.74 22.58 -11.08
C GLU A 32 0.55 21.72 -12.33
N GLU A 33 1.65 21.25 -12.96
CA GLU A 33 1.57 20.35 -14.12
C GLU A 33 0.95 18.99 -13.77
N ILE A 34 1.37 18.38 -12.65
CA ILE A 34 0.75 17.13 -12.18
C ILE A 34 -0.72 17.36 -11.83
N ARG A 35 -1.03 18.43 -11.10
CA ARG A 35 -2.42 18.75 -10.74
C ARG A 35 -3.28 18.97 -11.98
N ALA A 36 -2.81 19.72 -12.97
CA ALA A 36 -3.55 19.93 -14.21
C ALA A 36 -3.86 18.62 -14.94
N ALA A 37 -2.88 17.70 -15.03
CA ALA A 37 -3.08 16.39 -15.64
C ALA A 37 -4.10 15.52 -14.87
N LEU A 38 -4.17 15.64 -13.54
CA LEU A 38 -5.17 14.96 -12.73
C LEU A 38 -6.58 15.56 -12.96
N LEU A 39 -6.68 16.90 -13.03
CA LEU A 39 -7.92 17.61 -13.33
C LEU A 39 -8.46 17.35 -14.75
N ASP A 40 -7.61 16.94 -15.69
CA ASP A 40 -8.07 16.49 -17.01
C ASP A 40 -8.74 15.09 -16.96
N ARG A 41 -8.47 14.31 -15.90
CA ARG A 41 -9.06 12.97 -15.71
C ARG A 41 -10.35 13.01 -14.90
N HIS A 42 -10.48 13.96 -13.98
CA HIS A 42 -11.63 14.12 -13.10
C HIS A 42 -11.76 15.56 -12.61
N THR A 43 -12.86 15.91 -11.93
CA THR A 43 -13.15 17.33 -11.61
C THR A 43 -12.28 17.89 -10.48
N ALA A 44 -12.18 19.22 -10.38
CA ALA A 44 -11.57 19.90 -9.23
C ALA A 44 -12.18 19.45 -7.90
N ALA A 45 -13.51 19.33 -7.81
CA ALA A 45 -14.19 18.85 -6.61
C ALA A 45 -13.79 17.41 -6.22
N THR A 46 -13.47 16.57 -7.19
CA THR A 46 -12.96 15.21 -6.96
C THR A 46 -11.50 15.26 -6.49
N GLN A 47 -10.65 16.05 -7.16
CA GLN A 47 -9.24 16.16 -6.78
C GLN A 47 -9.07 16.79 -5.40
N ASP A 48 -9.85 17.82 -5.06
CA ASP A 48 -9.80 18.47 -3.75
C ASP A 48 -10.10 17.48 -2.60
N LYS A 49 -11.01 16.52 -2.82
CA LYS A 49 -11.25 15.42 -1.86
C LYS A 49 -10.07 14.47 -1.75
N LEU A 50 -9.44 14.12 -2.89
CA LEU A 50 -8.27 13.26 -2.93
C LEU A 50 -7.06 13.92 -2.26
N ASP A 51 -6.85 15.22 -2.46
CA ASP A 51 -5.77 15.99 -1.82
C ASP A 51 -5.93 16.04 -0.30
N ALA A 52 -7.16 16.14 0.19
CA ALA A 52 -7.47 16.21 1.61
C ALA A 52 -7.46 14.85 2.31
N ALA A 53 -7.35 13.74 1.58
CA ALA A 53 -7.47 12.41 2.14
C ALA A 53 -6.18 11.92 2.80
N HIS A 54 -6.34 11.34 3.99
CA HIS A 54 -5.28 10.65 4.74
C HIS A 54 -5.52 9.14 4.77
N VAL A 55 -4.60 8.38 4.16
CA VAL A 55 -4.68 6.92 4.05
C VAL A 55 -3.45 6.24 4.63
N ALA A 56 -3.66 5.44 5.67
CA ALA A 56 -2.65 4.51 6.18
C ALA A 56 -2.68 3.17 5.44
N ILE A 57 -1.50 2.66 5.09
CA ILE A 57 -1.29 1.35 4.48
C ILE A 57 -0.41 0.52 5.41
N CYS A 58 -1.05 -0.47 6.05
CA CYS A 58 -0.44 -1.37 7.03
C CYS A 58 0.09 -2.62 6.33
N GLY A 59 1.39 -2.64 6.05
CA GLY A 59 2.07 -3.67 5.28
C GLY A 59 2.38 -3.19 3.87
N CYS A 60 3.66 -3.13 3.52
CA CYS A 60 4.19 -2.72 2.22
C CYS A 60 4.52 -3.93 1.33
N GLY A 61 3.80 -5.05 1.51
CA GLY A 61 3.93 -6.26 0.70
C GLY A 61 3.30 -6.13 -0.68
N GLY A 62 2.89 -7.25 -1.28
CA GLY A 62 2.32 -7.26 -2.64
C GLY A 62 1.02 -6.46 -2.76
N LEU A 63 0.16 -6.54 -1.74
CA LEU A 63 -1.05 -5.73 -1.64
C LEU A 63 -0.69 -4.26 -1.43
N GLY A 64 -0.11 -3.92 -0.28
CA GLY A 64 0.08 -2.52 0.10
C GLY A 64 0.99 -1.72 -0.83
N SER A 65 2.05 -2.32 -1.39
CA SER A 65 2.87 -1.62 -2.38
C SER A 65 2.10 -1.32 -3.68
N THR A 66 1.22 -2.23 -4.10
CA THR A 66 0.36 -2.03 -5.28
C THR A 66 -0.73 -0.99 -4.99
N ILE A 67 -1.33 -1.02 -3.80
CA ILE A 67 -2.32 -0.05 -3.34
C ILE A 67 -1.70 1.34 -3.30
N ALA A 68 -0.53 1.48 -2.68
CA ALA A 68 0.18 2.75 -2.59
C ALA A 68 0.48 3.33 -3.98
N VAL A 69 0.95 2.49 -4.93
CA VAL A 69 1.16 2.91 -6.32
C VAL A 69 -0.15 3.39 -6.96
N ALA A 70 -1.26 2.67 -6.78
CA ALA A 70 -2.56 3.05 -7.34
C ALA A 70 -3.07 4.39 -6.74
N LEU A 71 -2.98 4.55 -5.42
CA LEU A 71 -3.42 5.76 -4.72
C LEU A 71 -2.54 6.98 -5.03
N THR A 72 -1.23 6.82 -5.15
CA THR A 72 -0.34 7.89 -5.63
C THR A 72 -0.68 8.30 -7.06
N ARG A 73 -1.01 7.34 -7.94
CA ARG A 73 -1.35 7.62 -9.35
C ARG A 73 -2.67 8.35 -9.53
N ILE A 74 -3.66 8.08 -8.69
CA ILE A 74 -4.95 8.80 -8.73
C ILE A 74 -4.87 10.17 -8.04
N GLY A 75 -3.76 10.48 -7.35
CA GLY A 75 -3.53 11.78 -6.75
C GLY A 75 -4.05 11.91 -5.32
N VAL A 76 -4.04 10.82 -4.53
CA VAL A 76 -4.24 10.94 -3.06
C VAL A 76 -3.15 11.83 -2.48
N GLY A 77 -3.57 12.77 -1.62
CA GLY A 77 -2.71 13.80 -1.05
C GLY A 77 -1.74 13.27 -0.01
N HIS A 78 -2.20 12.40 0.90
CA HIS A 78 -1.37 11.84 1.97
C HIS A 78 -1.43 10.31 2.04
N LEU A 79 -0.25 9.69 2.09
CA LEU A 79 -0.08 8.26 2.37
C LEU A 79 0.82 8.05 3.58
N HIS A 80 0.36 7.23 4.53
CA HIS A 80 1.16 6.77 5.65
C HIS A 80 1.52 5.30 5.44
N LEU A 81 2.80 4.99 5.25
CA LEU A 81 3.29 3.64 4.95
C LEU A 81 3.90 2.99 6.19
N ILE A 82 3.39 1.84 6.60
CA ILE A 82 3.86 1.13 7.79
C ILE A 82 4.31 -0.28 7.44
N ASP A 83 5.58 -0.60 7.65
CA ASP A 83 6.15 -1.94 7.50
C ASP A 83 7.51 -1.98 8.22
N PHE A 84 7.89 -3.12 8.80
CA PHE A 84 9.17 -3.27 9.50
C PHE A 84 10.20 -4.11 8.73
N ASP A 85 9.80 -4.73 7.62
CA ASP A 85 10.65 -5.60 6.82
C ASP A 85 11.58 -4.82 5.89
N ARG A 86 12.55 -5.55 5.35
CA ARG A 86 13.40 -5.13 4.24
C ARG A 86 12.98 -5.81 2.95
N VAL A 87 13.29 -5.18 1.82
CA VAL A 87 13.05 -5.73 0.49
C VAL A 87 13.97 -6.93 0.27
N ASP A 88 13.38 -8.08 -0.02
CA ASP A 88 14.08 -9.33 -0.31
C ASP A 88 13.92 -9.77 -1.77
N MET A 89 14.84 -10.60 -2.28
CA MET A 89 14.78 -11.14 -3.65
C MET A 89 13.45 -11.86 -3.92
N THR A 90 12.93 -12.60 -2.95
CA THR A 90 11.66 -13.33 -3.06
C THR A 90 10.43 -12.42 -3.12
N ASN A 91 10.61 -11.10 -2.93
CA ASN A 91 9.53 -10.11 -2.97
C ASN A 91 9.34 -9.56 -4.39
N LEU A 92 10.41 -9.47 -5.19
CA LEU A 92 10.40 -8.82 -6.51
C LEU A 92 9.45 -9.47 -7.51
N ASN A 93 9.04 -10.71 -7.28
CA ASN A 93 8.10 -11.41 -8.14
C ASN A 93 6.65 -10.87 -8.07
N ARG A 94 6.31 -10.03 -7.09
CA ARG A 94 4.92 -9.57 -6.85
C ARG A 94 4.75 -8.26 -6.07
N GLN A 95 5.84 -7.63 -5.64
CA GLN A 95 5.81 -6.38 -4.88
C GLN A 95 6.41 -5.25 -5.73
N GLN A 96 5.98 -4.00 -5.51
CA GLN A 96 6.37 -2.84 -6.34
C GLN A 96 7.78 -2.30 -5.99
N TYR A 97 8.78 -3.19 -6.05
CA TYR A 97 10.18 -2.93 -5.77
C TYR A 97 11.07 -3.29 -6.96
N PHE A 98 12.23 -2.67 -7.03
CA PHE A 98 13.23 -2.88 -8.07
C PHE A 98 14.51 -3.48 -7.49
N LEU A 99 15.41 -3.93 -8.36
CA LEU A 99 16.70 -4.51 -7.95
C LEU A 99 17.55 -3.56 -7.08
N LYS A 100 17.43 -2.24 -7.29
CA LYS A 100 18.13 -1.22 -6.48
C LYS A 100 17.64 -1.19 -5.03
N ASP A 101 16.41 -1.63 -4.79
CA ASP A 101 15.75 -1.53 -3.48
C ASP A 101 16.12 -2.70 -2.55
N LEU A 102 16.75 -3.76 -3.08
CA LEU A 102 17.12 -4.95 -2.31
C LEU A 102 17.96 -4.58 -1.08
N GLY A 103 17.49 -5.01 0.09
CA GLY A 103 18.11 -4.74 1.39
C GLY A 103 17.65 -3.44 2.06
N GLN A 104 16.98 -2.53 1.36
CA GLN A 104 16.40 -1.33 1.96
C GLN A 104 15.15 -1.68 2.79
N TYR A 105 14.79 -0.83 3.76
CA TYR A 105 13.48 -0.95 4.41
C TYR A 105 12.38 -0.78 3.38
N LYS A 106 11.35 -1.62 3.45
CA LYS A 106 10.22 -1.61 2.51
C LYS A 106 9.53 -0.25 2.44
N THR A 107 9.39 0.41 3.58
CA THR A 107 8.81 1.76 3.71
C THR A 107 9.65 2.82 2.99
N GLU A 108 10.97 2.82 3.20
CA GLU A 108 11.89 3.75 2.54
C GLU A 108 11.95 3.53 1.03
N ALA A 109 12.07 2.26 0.61
CA ALA A 109 12.08 1.89 -0.79
C ALA A 109 10.78 2.26 -1.50
N LEU A 110 9.63 1.98 -0.87
CA LEU A 110 8.33 2.29 -1.45
C LEU A 110 8.15 3.81 -1.55
N ARG A 111 8.46 4.58 -0.50
CA ARG A 111 8.43 6.06 -0.56
C ARG A 111 9.30 6.59 -1.70
N SER A 112 10.52 6.07 -1.86
CA SER A 112 11.41 6.46 -2.95
C SER A 112 10.77 6.18 -4.32
N ASN A 113 10.19 5.00 -4.50
CA ASN A 113 9.52 4.62 -5.75
C ASN A 113 8.26 5.44 -6.02
N LEU A 114 7.44 5.75 -5.01
CA LEU A 114 6.23 6.56 -5.16
C LEU A 114 6.56 8.02 -5.51
N ARG A 115 7.65 8.58 -4.99
CA ARG A 115 8.13 9.91 -5.39
C ARG A 115 8.47 10.00 -6.88
N GLN A 116 8.91 8.90 -7.50
CA GLN A 116 9.13 8.83 -8.94
C GLN A 116 7.81 8.83 -9.75
N ILE A 117 6.68 8.54 -9.11
CA ILE A 117 5.34 8.59 -9.72
C ILE A 117 4.74 9.98 -9.53
N ASN A 118 4.71 10.46 -8.30
CA ASN A 118 4.23 11.79 -7.95
C ASN A 118 5.06 12.33 -6.77
N PRO A 119 6.01 13.25 -7.01
CA PRO A 119 6.85 13.82 -5.95
C PRO A 119 6.09 14.71 -4.97
N PHE A 120 4.83 15.05 -5.25
CA PHE A 120 4.04 16.00 -4.50
C PHE A 120 2.99 15.38 -3.58
N THR A 121 2.85 14.04 -3.60
CA THR A 121 2.15 13.28 -2.56
C THR A 121 2.94 13.37 -1.27
N ASP A 122 2.26 13.72 -0.19
CA ASP A 122 2.83 13.70 1.15
C ASP A 122 2.92 12.24 1.63
N ILE A 123 4.11 11.79 2.00
CA ILE A 123 4.36 10.38 2.34
C ILE A 123 5.07 10.32 3.70
N THR A 124 4.32 9.90 4.70
CA THR A 124 4.85 9.55 6.02
C THR A 124 5.21 8.07 6.04
N ILE A 125 6.28 7.72 6.74
CA ILE A 125 6.68 6.33 6.90
C ILE A 125 6.95 6.01 8.36
N ASP A 126 6.52 4.83 8.79
CA ASP A 126 6.91 4.24 10.07
C ASP A 126 7.46 2.84 9.86
N THR A 127 8.75 2.69 10.15
CA THR A 127 9.45 1.39 10.04
C THR A 127 9.30 0.59 11.33
N VAL A 128 8.05 0.24 11.66
CA VAL A 128 7.68 -0.41 12.93
C VAL A 128 6.70 -1.55 12.71
N LYS A 129 6.64 -2.47 13.67
CA LYS A 129 5.57 -3.46 13.72
C LYS A 129 4.34 -2.82 14.36
N VAL A 130 3.18 -2.93 13.72
CA VAL A 130 1.91 -2.52 14.31
C VAL A 130 1.54 -3.50 15.42
N THR A 131 1.13 -2.96 16.55
CA THR A 131 0.67 -3.70 17.74
C THR A 131 -0.58 -3.02 18.27
N ASP A 132 -1.38 -3.74 19.06
CA ASP A 132 -2.61 -3.21 19.64
C ASP A 132 -2.36 -1.89 20.41
N GLU A 133 -1.21 -1.81 21.10
CA GLU A 133 -0.82 -0.66 21.91
C GLU A 133 -0.51 0.59 21.08
N ASN A 134 0.00 0.45 19.85
CA ASN A 134 0.40 1.59 19.02
C ASN A 134 -0.64 1.99 17.98
N VAL A 135 -1.69 1.19 17.75
CA VAL A 135 -2.80 1.51 16.82
C VAL A 135 -3.39 2.89 17.06
N PRO A 136 -3.77 3.29 18.31
CA PRO A 136 -4.43 4.59 18.51
C PRO A 136 -3.54 5.78 18.12
N THR A 137 -2.25 5.69 18.43
CA THR A 137 -1.27 6.75 18.14
C THR A 137 -0.83 6.76 16.69
N LEU A 138 -0.63 5.59 16.08
CA LEU A 138 -0.16 5.49 14.69
C LEU A 138 -1.19 6.07 13.72
N PHE A 139 -2.49 5.86 13.99
CA PHE A 139 -3.53 6.21 13.03
C PHE A 139 -4.35 7.42 13.45
N GLU A 140 -3.91 8.22 14.43
CA GLU A 140 -4.65 9.35 14.99
C GLU A 140 -5.21 10.27 13.88
N ASN A 141 -4.37 10.59 12.90
CA ASN A 141 -4.66 11.55 11.82
C ASN A 141 -5.22 10.92 10.54
N GLU A 142 -5.45 9.60 10.53
CA GLU A 142 -5.84 8.88 9.32
C GLU A 142 -7.36 8.73 9.20
N ASP A 143 -7.92 8.98 8.02
CA ASP A 143 -9.35 8.79 7.76
C ASP A 143 -9.66 7.33 7.43
N ILE A 144 -8.74 6.71 6.70
CA ILE A 144 -8.88 5.36 6.13
C ILE A 144 -7.63 4.55 6.46
N ILE A 145 -7.85 3.36 6.98
CA ILE A 145 -6.80 2.39 7.29
C ILE A 145 -6.97 1.20 6.33
N CYS A 146 -5.89 0.88 5.62
CA CYS A 146 -5.80 -0.28 4.73
C CYS A 146 -4.96 -1.36 5.40
N GLU A 147 -5.55 -2.51 5.65
CA GLU A 147 -4.87 -3.69 6.17
C GLU A 147 -4.31 -4.51 5.00
N ALA A 148 -2.98 -4.66 4.96
CA ALA A 148 -2.27 -5.37 3.90
C ALA A 148 -1.18 -6.32 4.47
N PHE A 149 -1.41 -6.86 5.67
CA PHE A 149 -0.52 -7.85 6.28
C PHE A 149 -0.68 -9.24 5.65
N ASP A 150 0.41 -9.99 5.66
CA ASP A 150 0.49 -11.35 5.15
C ASP A 150 0.16 -12.41 6.21
N VAL A 151 0.36 -12.10 7.49
CA VAL A 151 0.08 -12.99 8.62
C VAL A 151 -1.36 -12.82 9.11
N PRO A 152 -2.20 -13.88 9.08
CA PRO A 152 -3.60 -13.82 9.51
C PRO A 152 -3.83 -13.30 10.94
N GLU A 153 -2.92 -13.60 11.86
CA GLU A 153 -2.99 -13.15 13.24
C GLU A 153 -2.81 -11.63 13.35
N ASN A 154 -1.84 -11.06 12.62
CA ASN A 154 -1.61 -9.61 12.60
C ASN A 154 -2.79 -8.87 11.96
N LYS A 155 -3.41 -9.47 10.94
CA LYS A 155 -4.62 -8.96 10.30
C LYS A 155 -5.78 -8.88 11.28
N THR A 156 -6.03 -9.99 11.99
CA THR A 156 -7.09 -10.06 12.99
C THR A 156 -6.85 -9.06 14.12
N MET A 157 -5.59 -8.93 14.57
CA MET A 157 -5.19 -7.94 15.57
C MET A 157 -5.52 -6.52 15.10
N LEU A 158 -5.07 -6.11 13.91
CA LEU A 158 -5.33 -4.75 13.41
C LEU A 158 -6.83 -4.48 13.25
N VAL A 159 -7.57 -5.43 12.68
CA VAL A 159 -9.02 -5.29 12.49
C VAL A 159 -9.72 -5.05 13.83
N ASN A 160 -9.42 -5.86 14.84
CA ASN A 160 -10.01 -5.70 16.17
C ASN A 160 -9.60 -4.37 16.80
N ALA A 161 -8.31 -4.06 16.81
CA ALA A 161 -7.77 -2.85 17.42
C ALA A 161 -8.38 -1.57 16.82
N VAL A 162 -8.53 -1.52 15.49
CA VAL A 162 -9.16 -0.37 14.79
C VAL A 162 -10.65 -0.28 15.10
N LEU A 163 -11.37 -1.38 15.07
CA LEU A 163 -12.81 -1.37 15.33
C LEU A 163 -13.16 -1.01 16.78
N GLU A 164 -12.31 -1.40 17.73
CA GLU A 164 -12.48 -1.11 19.16
C GLU A 164 -12.04 0.30 19.53
N ASN A 165 -10.85 0.72 19.09
CA ASN A 165 -10.24 1.97 19.53
C ASN A 165 -10.54 3.16 18.61
N LEU A 166 -10.84 2.91 17.33
CA LEU A 166 -10.96 3.93 16.29
C LEU A 166 -12.29 3.81 15.50
N PRO A 167 -13.46 3.76 16.17
CA PRO A 167 -14.73 3.40 15.54
C PRO A 167 -15.20 4.40 14.47
N GLY A 168 -14.62 5.59 14.39
CA GLY A 168 -14.89 6.59 13.36
C GLY A 168 -14.15 6.38 12.04
N LYS A 169 -13.03 5.63 12.05
CA LYS A 169 -12.16 5.44 10.89
C LYS A 169 -12.71 4.34 9.99
N LYS A 170 -12.47 4.47 8.68
CA LYS A 170 -12.81 3.41 7.72
C LYS A 170 -11.67 2.39 7.68
N LEU A 171 -12.03 1.11 7.60
CA LEU A 171 -11.10 0.00 7.49
C LEU A 171 -11.38 -0.78 6.21
N VAL A 172 -10.35 -0.98 5.40
CA VAL A 172 -10.37 -1.83 4.21
C VAL A 172 -9.35 -2.95 4.43
N SER A 173 -9.76 -4.20 4.22
CA SER A 173 -8.90 -5.38 4.34
C SER A 173 -9.15 -6.33 3.18
N ALA A 174 -8.22 -7.24 2.93
CA ALA A 174 -8.40 -8.27 1.91
C ALA A 174 -8.02 -9.68 2.35
N SER A 175 -8.63 -10.69 1.73
CA SER A 175 -8.12 -12.07 1.77
C SER A 175 -8.61 -12.85 0.56
N GLY A 176 -7.91 -13.92 0.20
CA GLY A 176 -8.30 -14.73 -0.94
C GLY A 176 -7.75 -14.23 -2.27
N MET A 177 -6.42 -14.28 -2.41
CA MET A 177 -5.69 -13.82 -3.62
C MET A 177 -4.61 -14.79 -4.10
N ALA A 178 -4.52 -15.97 -3.51
CA ALA A 178 -3.48 -16.93 -3.83
C ALA A 178 -3.75 -17.67 -5.14
N GLY A 179 -2.70 -18.12 -5.82
CA GLY A 179 -2.78 -18.86 -7.07
C GLY A 179 -3.22 -18.02 -8.27
N PHE A 180 -3.95 -18.66 -9.19
CA PHE A 180 -4.26 -18.15 -10.53
C PHE A 180 -5.72 -18.43 -10.92
N ARG A 181 -6.64 -18.57 -9.95
CA ARG A 181 -8.07 -18.72 -10.26
C ARG A 181 -8.60 -17.44 -10.91
N SER A 182 -9.77 -17.54 -11.54
CA SER A 182 -10.44 -16.42 -12.22
C SER A 182 -10.52 -15.17 -11.35
N SER A 183 -10.18 -14.02 -11.94
CA SER A 183 -10.33 -12.69 -11.31
C SER A 183 -11.79 -12.36 -11.01
N ASN A 184 -12.74 -12.94 -11.74
CA ASN A 184 -14.18 -12.69 -11.53
C ASN A 184 -14.72 -13.28 -10.22
N LEU A 185 -13.91 -14.03 -9.48
CA LEU A 185 -14.23 -14.50 -8.12
C LEU A 185 -13.90 -13.46 -7.05
N VAL A 186 -13.10 -12.44 -7.40
CA VAL A 186 -12.76 -11.35 -6.49
C VAL A 186 -13.92 -10.37 -6.44
N SER A 187 -14.33 -10.04 -5.23
CA SER A 187 -15.38 -9.04 -4.98
C SER A 187 -15.00 -8.14 -3.82
N THR A 188 -15.68 -7.01 -3.71
CA THR A 188 -15.64 -6.13 -2.55
C THR A 188 -16.98 -6.22 -1.85
N ARG A 189 -16.98 -6.32 -0.52
CA ARG A 189 -18.20 -6.36 0.28
C ARG A 189 -18.05 -5.51 1.54
N ARG A 190 -19.16 -4.92 1.98
CA ARG A 190 -19.24 -4.21 3.25
C ARG A 190 -19.55 -5.21 4.36
N VAL A 191 -18.64 -5.33 5.33
CA VAL A 191 -18.78 -6.25 6.49
C VAL A 191 -19.55 -5.57 7.62
N SER A 192 -19.27 -4.30 7.85
CA SER A 192 -19.97 -3.47 8.84
C SER A 192 -19.99 -2.01 8.36
N LYS A 193 -20.53 -1.08 9.17
CA LYS A 193 -20.63 0.34 8.80
C LYS A 193 -19.28 0.92 8.33
N ASN A 194 -18.18 0.55 8.98
CA ASN A 194 -16.86 1.12 8.69
C ASN A 194 -15.84 0.06 8.23
N PHE A 195 -16.27 -1.17 7.96
CA PHE A 195 -15.36 -2.25 7.57
C PHE A 195 -15.74 -2.83 6.21
N TYR A 196 -14.76 -2.84 5.30
CA TYR A 196 -14.87 -3.33 3.94
C TYR A 196 -13.84 -4.45 3.70
N PHE A 197 -14.23 -5.42 2.89
CA PHE A 197 -13.43 -6.61 2.65
C PHE A 197 -13.34 -6.92 1.15
N CYS A 198 -12.13 -7.14 0.64
CA CYS A 198 -11.86 -7.42 -0.76
C CYS A 198 -11.23 -8.83 -0.94
N GLY A 199 -11.54 -9.49 -2.06
CA GLY A 199 -10.92 -10.76 -2.43
C GLY A 199 -11.93 -11.89 -2.63
N ASP A 200 -11.42 -13.12 -2.85
CA ASP A 200 -12.29 -14.29 -3.06
C ASP A 200 -12.72 -14.98 -1.76
N GLY A 201 -12.12 -14.62 -0.62
CA GLY A 201 -12.45 -15.18 0.70
C GLY A 201 -12.17 -16.69 0.88
N GLU A 202 -11.61 -17.36 -0.13
CA GLU A 202 -11.44 -18.82 -0.15
C GLU A 202 -9.97 -19.22 -0.26
N THR A 203 -9.16 -18.51 -1.04
CA THR A 203 -7.83 -18.98 -1.42
C THR A 203 -6.73 -18.59 -0.43
N ALA A 204 -5.94 -19.58 -0.05
CA ALA A 204 -4.71 -19.41 0.73
C ALA A 204 -3.48 -19.85 -0.07
N PRO A 205 -2.29 -19.26 0.17
CA PRO A 205 -1.06 -19.69 -0.47
C PRO A 205 -0.73 -21.15 -0.14
N VAL A 206 -0.47 -21.96 -1.17
CA VAL A 206 -0.02 -23.34 -1.03
C VAL A 206 1.16 -23.61 -1.98
N PRO A 207 1.98 -24.65 -1.77
CA PRO A 207 3.02 -25.03 -2.71
C PRO A 207 2.48 -25.15 -4.14
N GLY A 208 3.08 -24.44 -5.10
CA GLY A 208 2.63 -24.39 -6.50
C GLY A 208 1.51 -23.37 -6.81
N ALA A 209 0.83 -22.83 -5.80
CA ALA A 209 -0.18 -21.78 -5.94
C ALA A 209 0.02 -20.70 -4.85
N GLY A 210 1.20 -20.07 -4.87
CA GLY A 210 1.53 -18.95 -4.00
C GLY A 210 0.86 -17.64 -4.41
N LEU A 211 1.32 -16.53 -3.83
CA LEU A 211 0.86 -15.20 -4.19
C LEU A 211 1.43 -14.81 -5.57
N MET A 212 0.58 -14.77 -6.59
CA MET A 212 0.96 -14.43 -7.97
C MET A 212 0.71 -12.95 -8.24
N ALA A 213 1.67 -12.24 -8.83
CA ALA A 213 1.57 -10.80 -9.07
C ALA A 213 0.25 -10.34 -9.72
N PRO A 214 -0.27 -11.00 -10.78
CA PRO A 214 -1.53 -10.56 -11.39
C PRO A 214 -2.71 -10.66 -10.42
N ARG A 215 -2.81 -11.76 -9.67
CA ARG A 215 -3.94 -12.02 -8.77
C ARG A 215 -3.89 -11.16 -7.52
N VAL A 216 -2.69 -10.96 -6.96
CA VAL A 216 -2.45 -9.98 -5.89
C VAL A 216 -2.82 -8.57 -6.39
N GLY A 217 -2.41 -8.20 -7.60
CA GLY A 217 -2.73 -6.90 -8.19
C GLY A 217 -4.23 -6.67 -8.37
N VAL A 218 -5.00 -7.69 -8.78
CA VAL A 218 -6.47 -7.60 -8.86
C VAL A 218 -7.07 -7.27 -7.50
N VAL A 219 -6.70 -8.01 -6.45
CA VAL A 219 -7.25 -7.77 -5.10
C VAL A 219 -6.78 -6.43 -4.53
N ALA A 220 -5.52 -6.08 -4.73
CA ALA A 220 -4.97 -4.77 -4.34
C ALA A 220 -5.73 -3.61 -5.02
N CYS A 221 -6.03 -3.72 -6.31
CA CYS A 221 -6.81 -2.70 -7.01
C CYS A 221 -8.27 -2.65 -6.56
N HIS A 222 -8.86 -3.76 -6.09
CA HIS A 222 -10.16 -3.73 -5.42
C HIS A 222 -10.10 -2.91 -4.12
N GLU A 223 -9.07 -3.11 -3.28
CA GLU A 223 -8.88 -2.31 -2.06
C GLU A 223 -8.64 -0.83 -2.39
N ALA A 224 -7.70 -0.53 -3.30
CA ALA A 224 -7.40 0.83 -3.71
C ALA A 224 -8.63 1.54 -4.27
N ASN A 225 -9.41 0.88 -5.13
CA ASN A 225 -10.63 1.44 -5.67
C ASN A 225 -11.69 1.67 -4.58
N MET A 226 -11.84 0.76 -3.61
CA MET A 226 -12.75 0.98 -2.47
C MET A 226 -12.29 2.16 -1.62
N ILE A 227 -10.99 2.32 -1.37
CA ILE A 227 -10.43 3.49 -0.67
C ILE A 227 -10.77 4.77 -1.43
N THR A 228 -10.56 4.81 -2.75
CA THR A 228 -10.97 5.94 -3.59
C THR A 228 -12.45 6.24 -3.45
N ARG A 229 -13.32 5.23 -3.52
CA ARG A 229 -14.77 5.39 -3.34
C ARG A 229 -15.11 6.03 -1.99
N LEU A 230 -14.49 5.56 -0.91
CA LEU A 230 -14.69 6.11 0.44
C LEU A 230 -14.27 7.57 0.54
N ILE A 231 -13.13 7.94 -0.05
CA ILE A 231 -12.68 9.36 -0.12
C ILE A 231 -13.73 10.22 -0.83
N LEU A 232 -14.37 9.69 -1.86
CA LEU A 232 -15.37 10.41 -2.64
C LEU A 232 -16.75 10.44 -1.98
N GLY A 233 -16.98 9.66 -0.91
CA GLY A 233 -18.24 9.55 -0.18
C GLY A 233 -19.15 8.40 -0.64
N GLU A 234 -18.64 7.50 -1.49
CA GLU A 234 -19.34 6.31 -1.97
C GLU A 234 -19.08 5.14 -1.02
N GLU A 235 -20.06 4.82 -0.17
CA GLU A 235 -19.94 3.79 0.88
C GLU A 235 -20.58 2.43 0.53
N ASP A 236 -21.16 2.29 -0.65
CA ASP A 236 -21.65 1.01 -1.14
C ASP A 236 -20.49 0.15 -1.68
N ALA A 237 -20.61 -1.16 -1.50
CA ALA A 237 -19.64 -2.17 -1.90
C ALA A 237 -20.25 -3.08 -2.97
#